data_AF-A0A7M1SQB6-F1
#
_entry.id   AF-A0A7M1SQB6-F1
#
_cell.length_a   1.000
_cell.length_b   1.000
_cell.length_c   1.000
_cell.angle_alpha   90.00
_cell.angle_beta   90.00
_cell.angle_gamma   90.00
#
_symmetry.space_group_name_H-M   'P 1'
#
loop_
_entity.id
_entity.type
_entity.pdbx_description
1 polymer ?
#
loop_
_entity_poly.entity_id
_entity_poly.type
_entity_poly.pdbx_seq_one_letter_code
_entity_poly.pdbx_strand_id
1 'polypeptide(L)'
;MADDTSSFPVVMRGYDRAQVDQHIHSLERKLSDSERKLTEARAQVESLDSSVMQVSGELADAQAQLREAEKPSYAGLGARIEQLLRSAEEQSSDVVTQADQQAKELLERAQASADQLTEQAENESAERLSIARRDAESAIERATSKAEGILLSAQRNAEELVSSAEREAARIASVTTTEQSERKASLERELGTLRATVEQEVAELKVSSERAARELRSTSETEATELREKAKAEAQALREDAERTASTTIASAEEQAGEILRTANADAEEIRRSVAQMREEAELEVAARRAASEESDAQMHAQAKADTDAMVADAQAHAQEAESRVAEALAKAEELRSGAESQAEQILDDARSSAERLLQGARENADRLRADTTAQTDRERRNAQRHVDDLNRQRESITGYLDELRALLGSGQVAQAAELAASDGSEDTEDTEDTEDTEDTEDETTEPAAHDGDEPDGAPEPADEDEDETQVIDPVRN
;
A
#
# COMPACT_ATOMS: atom_id res chain seq x y z
N MET A 1 194.88 -4.43 -53.35
CA MET A 1 195.66 -3.85 -54.47
C MET A 1 197.11 -4.15 -54.18
N ALA A 2 197.88 -4.54 -55.20
CA ALA A 2 199.34 -4.65 -55.13
C ALA A 2 199.86 -5.68 -54.08
N ASP A 3 201.11 -6.12 -54.08
CA ASP A 3 202.25 -5.70 -54.92
C ASP A 3 202.77 -6.81 -55.83
N ASP A 4 203.15 -6.46 -57.07
CA ASP A 4 203.92 -7.35 -57.96
C ASP A 4 205.41 -7.28 -57.59
N THR A 5 205.75 -7.78 -56.38
CA THR A 5 207.14 -7.88 -55.91
C THR A 5 207.87 -9.06 -56.56
N SER A 6 207.86 -9.13 -57.90
CA SER A 6 208.63 -10.10 -58.67
C SER A 6 210.13 -9.78 -58.58
N SER A 7 210.77 -10.32 -57.54
CA SER A 7 212.19 -10.10 -57.16
C SER A 7 213.22 -10.62 -58.20
N PHE A 8 212.76 -11.31 -59.25
CA PHE A 8 213.62 -12.00 -60.21
C PHE A 8 213.62 -11.30 -61.58
N PRO A 9 214.79 -10.91 -62.13
CA PRO A 9 214.87 -10.22 -63.41
C PRO A 9 214.56 -11.15 -64.59
N VAL A 10 213.74 -10.68 -65.53
CA VAL A 10 213.32 -11.44 -66.71
C VAL A 10 214.42 -11.45 -67.78
N VAL A 11 214.78 -12.65 -68.25
CA VAL A 11 215.78 -12.88 -69.32
C VAL A 11 215.14 -13.67 -70.47
N MET A 12 215.59 -13.47 -71.71
CA MET A 12 214.97 -14.03 -72.94
C MET A 12 214.88 -15.58 -73.02
N ARG A 13 215.48 -16.33 -72.09
CA ARG A 13 215.32 -17.79 -71.94
C ARG A 13 215.17 -18.20 -70.46
N GLY A 14 214.37 -17.43 -69.71
CA GLY A 14 213.99 -17.76 -68.33
C GLY A 14 212.99 -18.92 -68.25
N TYR A 15 212.72 -19.36 -67.01
CA TYR A 15 211.62 -20.29 -66.70
C TYR A 15 210.25 -19.61 -66.88
N ASP A 16 209.20 -20.41 -67.11
CA ASP A 16 207.83 -19.93 -67.18
C ASP A 16 207.40 -19.35 -65.81
N ARG A 17 207.14 -18.03 -65.79
CA ARG A 17 206.69 -17.29 -64.60
C ARG A 17 205.45 -17.93 -63.98
N ALA A 18 204.50 -18.44 -64.78
CA ALA A 18 203.29 -19.05 -64.23
C ALA A 18 203.57 -20.35 -63.46
N GLN A 19 204.52 -21.17 -63.93
CA GLN A 19 204.96 -22.37 -63.21
C GLN A 19 205.78 -22.01 -61.97
N VAL A 20 206.66 -21.02 -62.05
CA VAL A 20 207.46 -20.54 -60.91
C VAL A 20 206.54 -19.98 -59.82
N ASP A 21 205.60 -19.09 -60.16
CA ASP A 21 204.65 -18.50 -59.22
C ASP A 21 203.77 -19.59 -58.59
N GLN A 22 203.30 -20.60 -59.35
CA GLN A 22 202.56 -21.75 -58.82
C GLN A 22 203.42 -22.61 -57.88
N HIS A 23 204.71 -22.77 -58.15
CA HIS A 23 205.62 -23.55 -57.32
C HIS A 23 206.05 -22.79 -56.06
N ILE A 24 206.15 -21.45 -56.11
CA ILE A 24 206.31 -20.56 -54.94
C ILE A 24 205.07 -20.70 -54.04
N HIS A 25 203.85 -20.57 -54.58
CA HIS A 25 202.61 -20.80 -53.82
C HIS A 25 202.51 -22.24 -53.26
N SER A 26 203.27 -23.22 -53.77
CA SER A 26 203.37 -24.56 -53.18
C SER A 26 204.35 -24.61 -52.00
N LEU A 27 205.47 -23.87 -52.09
CA LEU A 27 206.46 -23.75 -51.03
C LEU A 27 205.95 -22.90 -49.86
N GLU A 28 205.27 -21.78 -50.13
CA GLU A 28 204.65 -20.91 -49.11
C GLU A 28 203.59 -21.67 -48.30
N ARG A 29 202.74 -22.48 -48.96
CA ARG A 29 201.79 -23.36 -48.24
C ARG A 29 202.52 -24.35 -47.33
N LYS A 30 203.54 -25.04 -47.84
CA LYS A 30 204.37 -25.95 -47.03
C LYS A 30 205.08 -25.25 -45.86
N LEU A 31 205.52 -24.01 -46.06
CA LEU A 31 206.10 -23.19 -45.00
C LEU A 31 205.05 -22.91 -43.91
N SER A 32 203.87 -22.39 -44.29
CA SER A 32 202.78 -22.09 -43.34
C SER A 32 202.28 -23.32 -42.57
N ASP A 33 202.25 -24.50 -43.20
CA ASP A 33 201.91 -25.76 -42.53
C ASP A 33 203.01 -26.24 -41.57
N SER A 34 204.28 -25.89 -41.83
CA SER A 34 205.39 -26.16 -40.91
C SER A 34 205.43 -25.19 -39.73
N GLU A 35 205.10 -23.91 -39.96
CA GLU A 35 205.00 -22.87 -38.92
C GLU A 35 203.84 -23.14 -37.94
N ARG A 36 202.70 -23.64 -38.46
CA ARG A 36 201.59 -24.12 -37.64
C ARG A 36 202.03 -25.25 -36.70
N LYS A 37 202.70 -26.29 -37.23
CA LYS A 37 203.21 -27.41 -36.43
C LYS A 37 204.26 -26.98 -35.41
N LEU A 38 205.12 -26.03 -35.75
CA LEU A 38 206.09 -25.43 -34.81
C LEU A 38 205.39 -24.69 -33.66
N THR A 39 204.27 -24.04 -33.94
CA THR A 39 203.46 -23.32 -32.94
C THR A 39 202.71 -24.27 -32.02
N GLU A 40 202.10 -25.32 -32.57
CA GLU A 40 201.42 -26.39 -31.83
C GLU A 40 202.38 -27.14 -30.88
N ALA A 41 203.59 -27.49 -31.35
CA ALA A 41 204.61 -28.12 -30.54
C ALA A 41 205.10 -27.24 -29.37
N ARG A 42 205.15 -25.91 -29.55
CA ARG A 42 205.52 -24.97 -28.47
C ARG A 42 204.48 -24.91 -27.37
N ALA A 43 203.19 -24.87 -27.73
CA ALA A 43 202.10 -24.88 -26.76
C ALA A 43 202.08 -26.17 -25.91
N GLN A 44 202.44 -27.32 -26.49
CA GLN A 44 202.60 -28.56 -25.73
C GLN A 44 203.72 -28.48 -24.69
N VAL A 45 204.89 -27.91 -25.04
CA VAL A 45 206.00 -27.73 -24.08
C VAL A 45 205.60 -26.79 -22.94
N GLU A 46 204.94 -25.67 -23.24
CA GLU A 46 204.47 -24.72 -22.22
C GLU A 46 203.46 -25.35 -21.24
N SER A 47 202.57 -26.22 -21.75
CA SER A 47 201.65 -26.98 -20.89
C SER A 47 202.37 -27.97 -19.95
N LEU A 48 203.45 -28.60 -20.43
CA LEU A 48 204.26 -29.53 -19.64
C LEU A 48 205.06 -28.81 -18.55
N ASP A 49 205.70 -27.67 -18.85
CA ASP A 49 206.40 -26.86 -17.86
C ASP A 49 205.46 -26.36 -16.75
N SER A 50 204.22 -25.97 -17.09
CA SER A 50 203.21 -25.58 -16.08
C SER A 50 202.85 -26.73 -15.13
N SER A 51 202.78 -27.97 -15.65
CA SER A 51 202.52 -29.17 -14.85
C SER A 51 203.71 -29.54 -13.96
N VAL A 52 204.93 -29.38 -14.46
CA VAL A 52 206.17 -29.57 -13.67
C VAL A 52 206.25 -28.56 -12.53
N MET A 53 205.89 -27.29 -12.78
CA MET A 53 205.83 -26.28 -11.72
C MET A 53 204.83 -26.67 -10.63
N GLN A 54 203.59 -27.07 -10.98
CA GLN A 54 202.59 -27.47 -9.98
C GLN A 54 203.09 -28.63 -9.09
N VAL A 55 203.56 -29.72 -9.69
CA VAL A 55 204.06 -30.90 -8.96
C VAL A 55 205.27 -30.55 -8.07
N SER A 56 206.12 -29.62 -8.50
CA SER A 56 207.24 -29.14 -7.68
C SER A 56 206.80 -28.30 -6.47
N GLY A 57 205.68 -27.58 -6.56
CA GLY A 57 205.07 -26.85 -5.44
C GLY A 57 204.45 -27.80 -4.42
N GLU A 58 203.65 -28.77 -4.87
CA GLU A 58 203.05 -29.81 -4.01
C GLU A 58 204.13 -30.60 -3.23
N LEU A 59 205.29 -30.87 -3.87
CA LEU A 59 206.44 -31.50 -3.23
C LEU A 59 207.10 -30.61 -2.15
N ALA A 60 207.12 -29.28 -2.34
CA ALA A 60 207.69 -28.34 -1.38
C ALA A 60 206.81 -28.19 -0.12
N ASP A 61 205.49 -28.11 -0.28
CA ASP A 61 204.54 -28.04 0.83
C ASP A 61 204.55 -29.34 1.66
N ALA A 62 204.65 -30.51 1.02
CA ALA A 62 204.82 -31.79 1.70
C ALA A 62 206.13 -31.83 2.52
N GLN A 63 207.22 -31.24 2.02
CA GLN A 63 208.47 -31.13 2.79
C GLN A 63 208.39 -30.13 3.96
N ALA A 64 207.56 -29.09 3.86
CA ALA A 64 207.32 -28.16 4.96
C ALA A 64 206.57 -28.84 6.11
N GLN A 65 205.49 -29.56 5.81
CA GLN A 65 204.72 -30.34 6.79
C GLN A 65 205.58 -31.37 7.53
N LEU A 66 206.52 -32.03 6.82
CA LEU A 66 207.40 -33.02 7.43
C LEU A 66 208.39 -32.40 8.45
N ARG A 67 208.87 -31.17 8.22
CA ARG A 67 209.79 -30.48 9.13
C ARG A 67 209.12 -30.01 10.42
N GLU A 68 207.85 -29.62 10.35
CA GLU A 68 207.05 -29.25 11.53
C GLU A 68 206.92 -30.43 12.51
N ALA A 69 206.77 -31.65 11.99
CA ALA A 69 206.67 -32.87 12.79
C ALA A 69 207.95 -33.24 13.56
N GLU A 70 209.13 -32.79 13.11
CA GLU A 70 210.42 -33.18 13.70
C GLU A 70 210.85 -32.33 14.92
N LYS A 71 210.20 -31.19 15.20
CA LYS A 71 210.57 -30.29 16.32
C LYS A 71 209.37 -29.63 17.04
N PRO A 72 208.73 -30.31 18.00
CA PRO A 72 207.62 -29.75 18.78
C PRO A 72 208.03 -28.52 19.62
N SER A 73 207.17 -27.50 19.65
CA SER A 73 207.32 -26.33 20.54
C SER A 73 206.03 -26.01 21.31
N TYR A 74 206.15 -25.32 22.44
CA TYR A 74 205.03 -25.03 23.35
C TYR A 74 203.91 -24.18 22.72
N ALA A 75 204.18 -23.42 21.64
CA ALA A 75 203.16 -22.65 20.94
C ALA A 75 202.05 -23.55 20.34
N GLY A 76 202.41 -24.75 19.86
CA GLY A 76 201.46 -25.70 19.27
C GLY A 76 200.45 -26.27 20.26
N LEU A 77 200.70 -26.20 21.57
CA LEU A 77 199.76 -26.68 22.58
C LEU A 77 198.59 -25.70 22.79
N GLY A 78 198.88 -24.39 22.77
CA GLY A 78 197.85 -23.35 22.83
C GLY A 78 196.92 -23.41 21.61
N ALA A 79 197.51 -23.49 20.42
CA ALA A 79 196.78 -23.65 19.17
C ALA A 79 195.85 -24.88 19.18
N ARG A 80 196.26 -26.00 19.78
CA ARG A 80 195.41 -27.19 19.93
C ARG A 80 194.22 -27.01 20.87
N ILE A 81 194.37 -26.23 21.94
CA ILE A 81 193.26 -25.95 22.88
C ILE A 81 192.28 -24.96 22.26
N GLU A 82 192.79 -23.92 21.57
CA GLU A 82 191.97 -23.00 20.79
C GLU A 82 191.20 -23.73 19.68
N GLN A 83 191.86 -24.63 18.94
CA GLN A 83 191.23 -25.46 17.92
C GLN A 83 190.18 -26.41 18.50
N LEU A 84 190.38 -26.96 19.71
CA LEU A 84 189.39 -27.83 20.35
C LEU A 84 188.18 -27.05 20.88
N LEU A 85 188.37 -25.87 21.45
CA LEU A 85 187.27 -24.99 21.85
C LEU A 85 186.49 -24.49 20.63
N ARG A 86 187.19 -24.07 19.57
CA ARG A 86 186.60 -23.68 18.29
C ARG A 86 185.80 -24.82 17.68
N SER A 87 186.35 -26.05 17.67
CA SER A 87 185.64 -27.25 17.20
C SER A 87 184.43 -27.61 18.06
N ALA A 88 184.44 -27.34 19.37
CA ALA A 88 183.31 -27.58 20.25
C ALA A 88 182.22 -26.50 20.11
N GLU A 89 182.60 -25.25 19.85
CA GLU A 89 181.69 -24.13 19.56
C GLU A 89 181.05 -24.31 18.16
N GLU A 90 181.84 -24.71 17.17
CA GLU A 90 181.39 -25.10 15.82
C GLU A 90 180.43 -26.30 15.89
N GLN A 91 180.78 -27.39 16.58
CA GLN A 91 179.87 -28.53 16.82
C GLN A 91 178.60 -28.13 17.59
N SER A 92 178.68 -27.19 18.53
CA SER A 92 177.50 -26.72 19.26
C SER A 92 176.59 -25.88 18.37
N SER A 93 177.17 -25.01 17.52
CA SER A 93 176.47 -24.23 16.50
C SER A 93 175.82 -25.14 15.45
N ASP A 94 176.52 -26.18 15.02
CA ASP A 94 176.00 -27.19 14.09
C ASP A 94 174.84 -27.96 14.71
N VAL A 95 174.96 -28.43 15.95
CA VAL A 95 173.87 -29.15 16.66
C VAL A 95 172.66 -28.24 16.90
N VAL A 96 172.86 -26.97 17.25
CA VAL A 96 171.75 -26.00 17.37
C VAL A 96 171.10 -25.73 16.01
N THR A 97 171.91 -25.53 14.95
CA THR A 97 171.39 -25.31 13.58
C THR A 97 170.63 -26.53 13.06
N GLN A 98 171.13 -27.73 13.34
CA GLN A 98 170.49 -29.00 13.01
C GLN A 98 169.20 -29.21 13.81
N ALA A 99 169.18 -28.86 15.11
CA ALA A 99 167.98 -28.93 15.93
C ALA A 99 166.91 -27.91 15.47
N ASP A 100 167.30 -26.68 15.14
CA ASP A 100 166.42 -25.66 14.57
C ASP A 100 165.86 -26.08 13.21
N GLN A 101 166.68 -26.73 12.36
CA GLN A 101 166.22 -27.29 11.09
C GLN A 101 165.22 -28.43 11.34
N GLN A 102 165.55 -29.40 12.21
CA GLN A 102 164.66 -30.51 12.55
C GLN A 102 163.35 -30.03 13.17
N ALA A 103 163.37 -28.96 13.97
CA ALA A 103 162.19 -28.32 14.53
C ALA A 103 161.33 -27.64 13.45
N LYS A 104 161.94 -26.92 12.49
CA LYS A 104 161.23 -26.34 11.34
C LYS A 104 160.60 -27.43 10.47
N GLU A 105 161.36 -28.45 10.07
CA GLU A 105 160.82 -29.58 9.31
C GLU A 105 159.71 -30.33 10.06
N LEU A 106 159.80 -30.45 11.39
CA LEU A 106 158.75 -31.07 12.20
C LEU A 106 157.49 -30.19 12.25
N LEU A 107 157.63 -28.88 12.38
CA LEU A 107 156.51 -27.93 12.33
C LEU A 107 155.86 -27.88 10.94
N GLU A 108 156.65 -27.87 9.86
CA GLU A 108 156.16 -27.95 8.48
C GLU A 108 155.42 -29.27 8.23
N ARG A 109 155.98 -30.41 8.67
CA ARG A 109 155.30 -31.72 8.60
C ARG A 109 154.04 -31.77 9.45
N ALA A 110 154.02 -31.17 10.64
CA ALA A 110 152.86 -31.11 11.51
C ALA A 110 151.75 -30.20 10.93
N GLN A 111 152.13 -29.04 10.37
CA GLN A 111 151.20 -28.11 9.73
C GLN A 111 150.59 -28.77 8.48
N ALA A 112 151.39 -29.33 7.57
CA ALA A 112 150.88 -30.04 6.40
C ALA A 112 149.97 -31.23 6.76
N SER A 113 150.27 -31.94 7.86
CA SER A 113 149.40 -33.01 8.38
C SER A 113 148.08 -32.48 8.96
N ALA A 114 148.11 -31.31 9.60
CA ALA A 114 146.91 -30.65 10.11
C ALA A 114 146.05 -30.08 8.97
N ASP A 115 146.67 -29.43 7.98
CA ASP A 115 146.02 -28.89 6.78
C ASP A 115 145.32 -30.02 6.00
N GLN A 116 146.03 -31.13 5.76
CA GLN A 116 145.46 -32.33 5.13
C GLN A 116 144.29 -32.92 5.93
N LEU A 117 144.39 -32.96 7.27
CA LEU A 117 143.31 -33.45 8.12
C LEU A 117 142.09 -32.51 8.09
N THR A 118 142.29 -31.19 8.03
CA THR A 118 141.19 -30.24 7.84
C THR A 118 140.56 -30.34 6.46
N GLU A 119 141.35 -30.46 5.38
CA GLU A 119 140.83 -30.67 4.03
C GLU A 119 140.04 -31.98 3.93
N GLN A 120 140.52 -33.07 4.54
CA GLN A 120 139.76 -34.33 4.60
C GLN A 120 138.45 -34.15 5.38
N ALA A 121 138.49 -33.51 6.56
CA ALA A 121 137.31 -33.32 7.39
C ALA A 121 136.26 -32.39 6.74
N GLU A 122 136.69 -31.35 6.02
CA GLU A 122 135.82 -30.46 5.25
C GLU A 122 135.20 -31.19 4.05
N ASN A 123 135.97 -31.99 3.31
CA ASN A 123 135.46 -32.81 2.21
C ASN A 123 134.46 -33.87 2.69
N GLU A 124 134.76 -34.62 3.75
CA GLU A 124 133.83 -35.58 4.36
C GLU A 124 132.56 -34.90 4.89
N SER A 125 132.68 -33.70 5.46
CA SER A 125 131.52 -32.92 5.92
C SER A 125 130.65 -32.43 4.76
N ALA A 126 131.28 -31.95 3.68
CA ALA A 126 130.60 -31.52 2.45
C ALA A 126 129.89 -32.69 1.74
N GLU A 127 130.52 -33.87 1.67
CA GLU A 127 129.90 -35.08 1.12
C GLU A 127 128.69 -35.51 1.96
N ARG A 128 128.84 -35.62 3.28
CA ARG A 128 127.74 -35.98 4.20
C ARG A 128 126.58 -34.98 4.11
N LEU A 129 126.86 -33.69 3.99
CA LEU A 129 125.85 -32.64 3.80
C LEU A 129 125.16 -32.73 2.43
N SER A 130 125.90 -33.09 1.37
CA SER A 130 125.36 -33.31 0.03
C SER A 130 124.41 -34.51 0.00
N ILE A 131 124.82 -35.64 0.59
CA ILE A 131 123.99 -36.84 0.73
C ILE A 131 122.73 -36.53 1.55
N ALA A 132 122.88 -35.92 2.73
CA ALA A 132 121.75 -35.59 3.59
C ALA A 132 120.74 -34.63 2.94
N ARG A 133 121.22 -33.67 2.13
CA ARG A 133 120.34 -32.79 1.33
C ARG A 133 119.57 -33.57 0.26
N ARG A 134 120.25 -34.45 -0.49
CA ARG A 134 119.63 -35.27 -1.54
C ARG A 134 118.62 -36.27 -0.99
N ASP A 135 118.91 -36.87 0.16
CA ASP A 135 118.00 -37.78 0.86
C ASP A 135 116.76 -37.04 1.38
N ALA A 136 116.94 -35.82 1.91
CA ALA A 136 115.83 -34.96 2.33
C ALA A 136 114.97 -34.50 1.15
N GLU A 137 115.58 -34.08 0.04
CA GLU A 137 114.89 -33.71 -1.19
C GLU A 137 114.07 -34.88 -1.76
N SER A 138 114.67 -36.08 -1.85
CA SER A 138 113.97 -37.30 -2.27
C SER A 138 112.88 -37.73 -1.29
N ALA A 139 113.04 -37.48 0.01
CA ALA A 139 111.99 -37.74 1.00
C ALA A 139 110.80 -36.77 0.85
N ILE A 140 111.08 -35.49 0.59
CA ILE A 140 110.07 -34.45 0.32
C ILE A 140 109.32 -34.77 -0.98
N GLU A 141 110.02 -35.07 -2.08
CA GLU A 141 109.42 -35.43 -3.37
C GLU A 141 108.46 -36.62 -3.21
N ARG A 142 108.91 -37.72 -2.59
CA ARG A 142 108.08 -38.90 -2.31
C ARG A 142 106.89 -38.60 -1.39
N ALA A 143 107.04 -37.70 -0.42
CA ALA A 143 105.96 -37.30 0.46
C ALA A 143 104.90 -36.46 -0.29
N THR A 144 105.35 -35.49 -1.11
CA THR A 144 104.49 -34.64 -1.95
C THR A 144 103.72 -35.47 -2.97
N SER A 145 104.38 -36.29 -3.78
CA SER A 145 103.69 -37.13 -4.78
C SER A 145 102.69 -38.11 -4.13
N LYS A 146 102.99 -38.59 -2.91
CA LYS A 146 102.04 -39.42 -2.15
C LYS A 146 100.84 -38.60 -1.65
N ALA A 147 101.06 -37.39 -1.16
CA ALA A 147 99.99 -36.50 -0.72
C ALA A 147 99.08 -36.09 -1.89
N GLU A 148 99.65 -35.72 -3.03
CA GLU A 148 98.94 -35.42 -4.28
C GLU A 148 98.11 -36.62 -4.77
N GLY A 149 98.69 -37.83 -4.77
CA GLY A 149 97.96 -39.06 -5.13
C GLY A 149 96.79 -39.38 -4.18
N ILE A 150 96.96 -39.12 -2.88
CA ILE A 150 95.88 -39.25 -1.88
C ILE A 150 94.79 -38.20 -2.12
N LEU A 151 95.15 -36.94 -2.34
CA LEU A 151 94.20 -35.86 -2.61
C LEU A 151 93.41 -36.09 -3.90
N LEU A 152 94.08 -36.49 -4.98
CA LEU A 152 93.45 -36.80 -6.27
C LEU A 152 92.51 -38.02 -6.19
N SER A 153 92.86 -39.06 -5.43
CA SER A 153 91.97 -40.21 -5.22
C SER A 153 90.79 -39.85 -4.30
N ALA A 154 91.00 -39.06 -3.25
CA ALA A 154 89.92 -38.56 -2.40
C ALA A 154 88.95 -37.65 -3.17
N GLN A 155 89.45 -36.78 -4.04
CA GLN A 155 88.65 -35.93 -4.91
C GLN A 155 87.80 -36.78 -5.88
N ARG A 156 88.40 -37.73 -6.61
CA ARG A 156 87.65 -38.61 -7.53
C ARG A 156 86.58 -39.42 -6.80
N ASN A 157 86.90 -39.99 -5.63
CA ASN A 157 85.93 -40.72 -4.82
C ASN A 157 84.77 -39.81 -4.38
N ALA A 158 85.03 -38.54 -4.04
CA ALA A 158 84.00 -37.57 -3.70
C ALA A 158 83.13 -37.18 -4.91
N GLU A 159 83.75 -36.95 -6.08
CA GLU A 159 83.05 -36.67 -7.34
C GLU A 159 82.16 -37.85 -7.76
N GLU A 160 82.64 -39.09 -7.65
CA GLU A 160 81.87 -40.31 -7.92
C GLU A 160 80.70 -40.48 -6.94
N LEU A 161 80.93 -40.24 -5.64
CA LEU A 161 79.88 -40.31 -4.61
C LEU A 161 78.79 -39.23 -4.81
N VAL A 162 79.18 -37.98 -5.06
CA VAL A 162 78.24 -36.89 -5.36
C VAL A 162 77.45 -37.21 -6.63
N SER A 163 78.12 -37.58 -7.72
CA SER A 163 77.47 -37.92 -8.98
C SER A 163 76.54 -39.13 -8.85
N SER A 164 76.84 -40.07 -7.96
CA SER A 164 75.96 -41.20 -7.63
C SER A 164 74.73 -40.76 -6.84
N ALA A 165 74.92 -39.92 -5.82
CA ALA A 165 73.83 -39.36 -5.01
C ALA A 165 72.89 -38.47 -5.86
N GLU A 166 73.43 -37.68 -6.79
CA GLU A 166 72.66 -36.87 -7.74
C GLU A 166 71.80 -37.74 -8.67
N ARG A 167 72.37 -38.81 -9.23
CA ARG A 167 71.60 -39.78 -10.04
C ARG A 167 70.48 -40.44 -9.24
N GLU A 168 70.75 -40.84 -8.00
CA GLU A 168 69.74 -41.48 -7.16
C GLU A 168 68.65 -40.49 -6.71
N ALA A 169 69.02 -39.26 -6.36
CA ALA A 169 68.05 -38.19 -6.06
C ALA A 169 67.17 -37.87 -7.27
N ALA A 170 67.75 -37.77 -8.48
CA ALA A 170 66.99 -37.58 -9.72
C ALA A 170 66.06 -38.77 -10.03
N ARG A 171 66.50 -40.01 -9.77
CA ARG A 171 65.68 -41.22 -9.91
C ARG A 171 64.50 -41.21 -8.93
N ILE A 172 64.74 -40.91 -7.66
CA ILE A 172 63.70 -40.81 -6.62
C ILE A 172 62.70 -39.70 -6.96
N ALA A 173 63.18 -38.53 -7.39
CA ALA A 173 62.32 -37.43 -7.83
C ALA A 173 61.43 -37.84 -9.01
N SER A 174 62.00 -38.45 -10.05
CA SER A 174 61.26 -38.90 -11.24
C SER A 174 60.18 -39.95 -10.92
N VAL A 175 60.50 -40.92 -10.05
CA VAL A 175 59.52 -41.91 -9.56
C VAL A 175 58.42 -41.22 -8.76
N THR A 176 58.77 -40.31 -7.84
CA THR A 176 57.80 -39.57 -7.02
C THR A 176 56.86 -38.70 -7.86
N THR A 177 57.37 -38.01 -8.88
CA THR A 177 56.55 -37.22 -9.82
C THR A 177 55.62 -38.10 -10.65
N THR A 178 56.07 -39.30 -11.04
CA THR A 178 55.23 -40.28 -11.74
C THR A 178 54.12 -40.78 -10.84
N GLU A 179 54.43 -41.25 -9.63
CA GLU A 179 53.44 -41.71 -8.65
C GLU A 179 52.43 -40.61 -8.27
N GLN A 180 52.88 -39.36 -8.10
CA GLN A 180 51.97 -38.23 -7.85
C GLN A 180 51.00 -38.00 -9.02
N SER A 181 51.50 -38.12 -10.25
CA SER A 181 50.68 -37.97 -11.46
C SER A 181 49.66 -39.10 -11.62
N GLU A 182 50.07 -40.35 -11.37
CA GLU A 182 49.20 -41.53 -11.41
C GLU A 182 48.12 -41.49 -10.32
N ARG A 183 48.49 -41.16 -9.06
CA ARG A 183 47.55 -41.01 -7.95
C ARG A 183 46.55 -39.89 -8.22
N LYS A 184 47.02 -38.74 -8.73
CA LYS A 184 46.14 -37.64 -9.14
C LYS A 184 45.17 -38.09 -10.25
N ALA A 185 45.67 -38.74 -11.30
CA ALA A 185 44.85 -39.24 -12.40
C ALA A 185 43.89 -40.37 -11.97
N SER A 186 44.16 -41.09 -10.86
CA SER A 186 43.20 -42.01 -10.24
C SER A 186 42.10 -41.25 -9.52
N LEU A 187 42.46 -40.34 -8.61
CA LEU A 187 41.50 -39.51 -7.86
C LEU A 187 40.61 -38.67 -8.79
N GLU A 188 41.12 -38.14 -9.89
CA GLU A 188 40.34 -37.41 -10.90
C GLU A 188 39.32 -38.32 -11.63
N ARG A 189 39.65 -39.59 -11.89
CA ARG A 189 38.72 -40.59 -12.44
C ARG A 189 37.68 -41.02 -11.41
N GLU A 190 38.09 -41.33 -10.19
CA GLU A 190 37.23 -41.73 -9.07
C GLU A 190 36.21 -40.64 -8.74
N LEU A 191 36.67 -39.39 -8.62
CA LEU A 191 35.82 -38.21 -8.40
C LEU A 191 34.93 -37.89 -9.61
N GLY A 192 35.39 -38.18 -10.84
CA GLY A 192 34.56 -38.15 -12.04
C GLY A 192 33.41 -39.17 -11.99
N THR A 193 33.71 -40.43 -11.64
CA THR A 193 32.67 -41.47 -11.49
C THR A 193 31.71 -41.17 -10.35
N LEU A 194 32.19 -40.70 -9.19
CA LEU A 194 31.33 -40.33 -8.06
C LEU A 194 30.38 -39.18 -8.42
N ARG A 195 30.87 -38.16 -9.15
CA ARG A 195 29.99 -37.09 -9.67
C ARG A 195 28.92 -37.63 -10.60
N ALA A 196 29.29 -38.48 -11.55
CA ALA A 196 28.32 -39.07 -12.49
C ALA A 196 27.24 -39.89 -11.77
N THR A 197 27.61 -40.69 -10.75
CA THR A 197 26.66 -41.41 -9.89
C THR A 197 25.74 -40.47 -9.13
N VAL A 198 26.28 -39.44 -8.46
CA VAL A 198 25.47 -38.47 -7.70
C VAL A 198 24.56 -37.64 -8.62
N GLU A 199 25.02 -37.28 -9.82
CA GLU A 199 24.19 -36.60 -10.84
C GLU A 199 23.05 -37.50 -11.34
N GLN A 200 23.30 -38.81 -11.52
CA GLN A 200 22.27 -39.80 -11.84
C GLN A 200 21.28 -39.98 -10.69
N GLU A 201 21.74 -40.18 -9.45
CA GLU A 201 20.88 -40.33 -8.26
C GLU A 201 20.00 -39.09 -8.04
N VAL A 202 20.56 -37.89 -8.19
CA VAL A 202 19.80 -36.63 -8.10
C VAL A 202 18.79 -36.48 -9.25
N ALA A 203 19.10 -36.97 -10.46
CA ALA A 203 18.15 -36.99 -11.57
C ALA A 203 17.01 -38.00 -11.32
N GLU A 204 17.32 -39.19 -10.83
CA GLU A 204 16.34 -40.23 -10.51
C GLU A 204 15.42 -39.82 -9.34
N LEU A 205 15.97 -39.22 -8.29
CA LEU A 205 15.21 -38.63 -7.18
C LEU A 205 14.29 -37.48 -7.65
N LYS A 206 14.74 -36.65 -8.61
CA LYS A 206 13.88 -35.61 -9.22
C LYS A 206 12.75 -36.22 -10.05
N VAL A 207 13.04 -37.19 -10.93
CA VAL A 207 12.02 -37.82 -11.78
C VAL A 207 10.98 -38.60 -10.95
N SER A 208 11.43 -39.33 -9.93
CA SER A 208 10.53 -40.07 -9.03
C SER A 208 9.69 -39.15 -8.14
N SER A 209 10.26 -38.08 -7.57
CA SER A 209 9.49 -37.10 -6.79
C SER A 209 8.54 -36.26 -7.65
N GLU A 210 8.93 -35.86 -8.86
CA GLU A 210 8.01 -35.23 -9.82
C GLU A 210 6.87 -36.17 -10.22
N ARG A 211 7.14 -37.46 -10.43
CA ARG A 211 6.12 -38.46 -10.71
C ARG A 211 5.14 -38.59 -9.55
N ALA A 212 5.63 -38.82 -8.34
CA ALA A 212 4.79 -38.92 -7.13
C ALA A 212 3.96 -37.64 -6.91
N ALA A 213 4.55 -36.45 -7.14
CA ALA A 213 3.85 -35.17 -7.03
C ALA A 213 2.85 -34.91 -8.17
N ARG A 214 2.94 -35.59 -9.33
CA ARG A 214 1.89 -35.58 -10.38
C ARG A 214 0.79 -36.59 -10.06
N GLU A 215 1.17 -37.77 -9.61
CA GLU A 215 0.26 -38.86 -9.22
C GLU A 215 -0.66 -38.43 -8.07
N LEU A 216 -0.09 -37.91 -6.98
CA LEU A 216 -0.85 -37.37 -5.83
C LEU A 216 -1.77 -36.20 -6.23
N ARG A 217 -1.36 -35.34 -7.17
CA ARG A 217 -2.25 -34.29 -7.70
C ARG A 217 -3.40 -34.87 -8.51
N SER A 218 -3.13 -35.85 -9.38
CA SER A 218 -4.15 -36.52 -10.17
C SER A 218 -5.18 -37.23 -9.29
N THR A 219 -4.77 -37.92 -8.22
CA THR A 219 -5.70 -38.58 -7.30
C THR A 219 -6.49 -37.55 -6.49
N SER A 220 -5.83 -36.51 -5.96
CA SER A 220 -6.51 -35.42 -5.25
C SER A 220 -7.53 -34.68 -6.12
N GLU A 221 -7.23 -34.50 -7.41
CA GLU A 221 -8.14 -33.88 -8.38
C GLU A 221 -9.34 -34.79 -8.68
N THR A 222 -9.13 -36.10 -8.89
CA THR A 222 -10.25 -37.05 -9.09
C THR A 222 -11.13 -37.15 -7.84
N GLU A 223 -10.55 -37.34 -6.65
CA GLU A 223 -11.28 -37.37 -5.38
C GLU A 223 -12.07 -36.07 -5.16
N ALA A 224 -11.47 -34.91 -5.45
CA ALA A 224 -12.17 -33.63 -5.36
C ALA A 224 -13.27 -33.45 -6.42
N THR A 225 -13.18 -34.08 -7.59
CA THR A 225 -14.30 -34.09 -8.56
C THR A 225 -15.42 -35.03 -8.13
N GLU A 226 -15.10 -36.23 -7.64
CA GLU A 226 -16.07 -37.20 -7.14
C GLU A 226 -16.85 -36.64 -5.93
N LEU A 227 -16.15 -36.03 -4.97
CA LEU A 227 -16.77 -35.36 -3.83
C LEU A 227 -17.69 -34.19 -4.24
N ARG A 228 -17.31 -33.40 -5.27
CA ARG A 228 -18.15 -32.31 -5.78
C ARG A 228 -19.41 -32.81 -6.47
N GLU A 229 -19.28 -33.79 -7.36
CA GLU A 229 -20.44 -34.35 -8.08
C GLU A 229 -21.36 -35.13 -7.12
N LYS A 230 -20.81 -35.85 -6.13
CA LYS A 230 -21.59 -36.46 -5.05
C LYS A 230 -22.36 -35.41 -4.24
N ALA A 231 -21.69 -34.37 -3.73
CA ALA A 231 -22.34 -33.31 -2.94
C ALA A 231 -23.40 -32.55 -3.76
N LYS A 232 -23.19 -32.38 -5.07
CA LYS A 232 -24.15 -31.80 -6.02
C LYS A 232 -25.35 -32.71 -6.25
N ALA A 233 -25.16 -34.02 -6.38
CA ALA A 233 -26.25 -34.99 -6.48
C ALA A 233 -27.07 -35.07 -5.17
N GLU A 234 -26.41 -35.07 -4.01
CA GLU A 234 -27.07 -35.01 -2.69
C GLU A 234 -27.87 -33.70 -2.52
N ALA A 235 -27.30 -32.55 -2.92
CA ALA A 235 -27.99 -31.27 -2.90
C ALA A 235 -29.17 -31.18 -3.90
N GLN A 236 -29.09 -31.85 -5.05
CA GLN A 236 -30.20 -31.96 -5.99
C GLN A 236 -31.31 -32.87 -5.44
N ALA A 237 -30.97 -34.05 -4.91
CA ALA A 237 -31.95 -34.96 -4.31
C ALA A 237 -32.69 -34.29 -3.13
N LEU A 238 -31.98 -33.52 -2.30
CA LEU A 238 -32.58 -32.74 -1.21
C LEU A 238 -33.53 -31.64 -1.72
N ARG A 239 -33.23 -31.00 -2.87
CA ARG A 239 -34.14 -30.03 -3.50
C ARG A 239 -35.38 -30.73 -4.06
N GLU A 240 -35.22 -31.81 -4.80
CA GLU A 240 -36.33 -32.59 -5.36
C GLU A 240 -37.26 -33.14 -4.25
N ASP A 241 -36.72 -33.47 -3.08
CA ASP A 241 -37.53 -33.88 -1.93
C ASP A 241 -38.18 -32.72 -1.16
N ALA A 242 -37.51 -31.57 -1.08
CA ALA A 242 -38.12 -30.34 -0.56
C ALA A 242 -39.25 -29.82 -1.48
N GLU A 243 -39.07 -29.87 -2.81
CA GLU A 243 -40.08 -29.52 -3.81
C GLU A 243 -41.26 -30.50 -3.78
N ARG A 244 -40.99 -31.81 -3.59
CA ARG A 244 -42.03 -32.83 -3.37
C ARG A 244 -42.81 -32.57 -2.09
N THR A 245 -42.13 -32.24 -0.99
CA THR A 245 -42.76 -31.93 0.30
C THR A 245 -43.54 -30.61 0.26
N ALA A 246 -43.04 -29.61 -0.47
CA ALA A 246 -43.76 -28.35 -0.71
C ALA A 246 -45.03 -28.58 -1.55
N SER A 247 -44.96 -29.36 -2.63
CA SER A 247 -46.12 -29.65 -3.47
C SER A 247 -47.17 -30.52 -2.77
N THR A 248 -46.79 -31.48 -1.91
CA THR A 248 -47.77 -32.25 -1.11
C THR A 248 -48.39 -31.42 0.01
N THR A 249 -47.64 -30.52 0.66
CA THR A 249 -48.20 -29.61 1.67
C THR A 249 -49.10 -28.54 1.05
N ILE A 250 -48.76 -28.00 -0.12
CA ILE A 250 -49.64 -27.11 -0.88
C ILE A 250 -50.92 -27.84 -1.29
N ALA A 251 -50.82 -29.02 -1.91
CA ALA A 251 -52.00 -29.79 -2.32
C ALA A 251 -52.92 -30.16 -1.14
N SER A 252 -52.35 -30.50 0.02
CA SER A 252 -53.12 -30.77 1.23
C SER A 252 -53.79 -29.51 1.79
N ALA A 253 -53.13 -28.35 1.72
CA ALA A 253 -53.72 -27.07 2.11
C ALA A 253 -54.82 -26.60 1.12
N GLU A 254 -54.65 -26.85 -0.18
CA GLU A 254 -55.68 -26.62 -1.21
C GLU A 254 -56.89 -27.54 -1.03
N GLU A 255 -56.66 -28.81 -0.65
CA GLU A 255 -57.74 -29.75 -0.32
C GLU A 255 -58.52 -29.31 0.92
N GLN A 256 -57.82 -28.93 1.99
CA GLN A 256 -58.43 -28.39 3.23
C GLN A 256 -59.17 -27.07 2.99
N ALA A 257 -58.59 -26.12 2.26
CA ALA A 257 -59.25 -24.87 1.89
C ALA A 257 -60.48 -25.15 1.00
N GLY A 258 -60.39 -26.10 0.08
CA GLY A 258 -61.50 -26.56 -0.74
C GLY A 258 -62.60 -27.27 0.06
N GLU A 259 -62.26 -27.96 1.14
CA GLU A 259 -63.22 -28.54 2.09
C GLU A 259 -63.91 -27.47 2.94
N ILE A 260 -63.16 -26.52 3.51
CA ILE A 260 -63.69 -25.38 4.26
C ILE A 260 -64.63 -24.53 3.38
N LEU A 261 -64.27 -24.32 2.10
CA LEU A 261 -65.15 -23.64 1.15
C LEU A 261 -66.39 -24.47 0.79
N ARG A 262 -66.31 -25.82 0.77
CA ARG A 262 -67.49 -26.67 0.57
C ARG A 262 -68.43 -26.62 1.77
N THR A 263 -67.91 -26.69 3.01
CA THR A 263 -68.75 -26.58 4.22
C THR A 263 -69.36 -25.18 4.30
N ALA A 264 -68.57 -24.11 4.18
CA ALA A 264 -69.09 -22.74 4.25
C ALA A 264 -70.14 -22.43 3.17
N ASN A 265 -70.06 -23.03 1.97
CA ASN A 265 -71.12 -22.92 0.97
C ASN A 265 -72.35 -23.77 1.31
N ALA A 266 -72.18 -24.97 1.87
CA ALA A 266 -73.30 -25.80 2.33
C ALA A 266 -74.05 -25.13 3.49
N ASP A 267 -73.32 -24.58 4.47
CA ASP A 267 -73.83 -23.81 5.61
C ASP A 267 -74.56 -22.55 5.10
N ALA A 268 -73.98 -21.81 4.15
CA ALA A 268 -74.62 -20.65 3.52
C ALA A 268 -75.87 -21.02 2.71
N GLU A 269 -75.91 -22.19 2.06
CA GLU A 269 -77.13 -22.71 1.43
C GLU A 269 -78.18 -23.14 2.46
N GLU A 270 -77.79 -23.74 3.59
CA GLU A 270 -78.70 -24.09 4.68
C GLU A 270 -79.31 -22.84 5.34
N ILE A 271 -78.50 -21.82 5.62
CA ILE A 271 -78.95 -20.50 6.06
C ILE A 271 -79.90 -19.88 5.02
N ARG A 272 -79.59 -19.93 3.72
CA ARG A 272 -80.49 -19.44 2.66
C ARG A 272 -81.81 -20.22 2.59
N ARG A 273 -81.80 -21.55 2.78
CA ARG A 273 -83.02 -22.38 2.86
C ARG A 273 -83.85 -22.00 4.08
N SER A 274 -83.22 -21.89 5.25
CA SER A 274 -83.88 -21.50 6.50
C SER A 274 -84.49 -20.10 6.40
N VAL A 275 -83.76 -19.11 5.84
CA VAL A 275 -84.29 -17.76 5.57
C VAL A 275 -85.42 -17.77 4.54
N ALA A 276 -85.35 -18.61 3.50
CA ALA A 276 -86.44 -18.77 2.55
C ALA A 276 -87.69 -19.39 3.21
N GLN A 277 -87.52 -20.40 4.08
CA GLN A 277 -88.61 -21.01 4.84
C GLN A 277 -89.23 -20.03 5.84
N MET A 278 -88.44 -19.32 6.64
CA MET A 278 -88.94 -18.29 7.55
C MET A 278 -89.66 -17.16 6.80
N ARG A 279 -89.24 -16.84 5.57
CA ARG A 279 -89.96 -15.90 4.70
C ARG A 279 -91.26 -16.47 4.14
N GLU A 280 -91.29 -17.72 3.71
CA GLU A 280 -92.52 -18.39 3.25
C GLU A 280 -93.54 -18.51 4.41
N GLU A 281 -93.07 -18.87 5.60
CA GLU A 281 -93.88 -18.90 6.84
C GLU A 281 -94.40 -17.51 7.21
N ALA A 282 -93.57 -16.46 7.12
CA ALA A 282 -94.00 -15.08 7.36
C ALA A 282 -94.96 -14.54 6.28
N GLU A 283 -94.75 -14.88 5.02
CA GLU A 283 -95.65 -14.51 3.91
C GLU A 283 -97.00 -15.25 4.04
N LEU A 284 -97.00 -16.50 4.53
CA LEU A 284 -98.21 -17.24 4.92
C LEU A 284 -98.90 -16.64 6.17
N GLU A 285 -98.15 -16.20 7.19
CA GLU A 285 -98.75 -15.53 8.35
C GLU A 285 -99.37 -14.17 7.97
N VAL A 286 -98.70 -13.39 7.12
CA VAL A 286 -99.25 -12.14 6.57
C VAL A 286 -100.48 -12.40 5.72
N ALA A 287 -100.50 -13.46 4.90
CA ALA A 287 -101.68 -13.87 4.14
C ALA A 287 -102.83 -14.31 5.06
N ALA A 288 -102.54 -15.07 6.12
CA ALA A 288 -103.55 -15.50 7.10
C ALA A 288 -104.11 -14.32 7.91
N ARG A 289 -103.26 -13.36 8.32
CA ARG A 289 -103.70 -12.11 8.98
C ARG A 289 -104.56 -11.24 8.05
N ARG A 290 -104.23 -11.15 6.76
CA ARG A 290 -105.05 -10.44 5.76
C ARG A 290 -106.39 -11.12 5.56
N ALA A 291 -106.42 -12.43 5.35
CA ALA A 291 -107.67 -13.19 5.22
C ALA A 291 -108.55 -13.08 6.49
N ALA A 292 -107.95 -13.07 7.68
CA ALA A 292 -108.68 -12.85 8.93
C ALA A 292 -109.21 -11.41 9.09
N SER A 293 -108.51 -10.40 8.55
CA SER A 293 -109.04 -9.03 8.43
C SER A 293 -110.21 -9.03 7.46
N GLU A 294 -110.04 -9.51 6.22
CA GLU A 294 -111.09 -9.58 5.21
C GLU A 294 -112.35 -10.32 5.70
N GLU A 295 -112.19 -11.39 6.50
CA GLU A 295 -113.31 -12.09 7.14
C GLU A 295 -113.95 -11.26 8.26
N SER A 296 -113.16 -10.57 9.10
CA SER A 296 -113.66 -9.66 10.14
C SER A 296 -114.40 -8.46 9.54
N ASP A 297 -113.86 -7.88 8.47
CA ASP A 297 -114.41 -6.73 7.76
C ASP A 297 -115.69 -7.15 7.01
N ALA A 298 -115.72 -8.34 6.41
CA ALA A 298 -116.95 -8.93 5.86
C ALA A 298 -118.02 -9.22 6.93
N GLN A 299 -117.62 -9.66 8.14
CA GLN A 299 -118.54 -9.81 9.27
C GLN A 299 -119.10 -8.45 9.74
N MET A 300 -118.26 -7.42 9.84
CA MET A 300 -118.69 -6.06 10.18
C MET A 300 -119.63 -5.47 9.13
N HIS A 301 -119.37 -5.66 7.83
CA HIS A 301 -120.28 -5.25 6.77
C HIS A 301 -121.60 -6.04 6.77
N ALA A 302 -121.58 -7.34 7.09
CA ALA A 302 -122.79 -8.14 7.24
C ALA A 302 -123.63 -7.71 8.46
N GLN A 303 -122.99 -7.39 9.58
CA GLN A 303 -123.61 -6.85 10.79
C GLN A 303 -124.26 -5.49 10.52
N ALA A 304 -123.49 -4.53 9.98
CA ALA A 304 -123.99 -3.19 9.63
C ALA A 304 -125.16 -3.24 8.62
N LYS A 305 -125.14 -4.20 7.68
CA LYS A 305 -126.26 -4.43 6.78
C LYS A 305 -127.49 -4.96 7.51
N ALA A 306 -127.35 -5.94 8.41
CA ALA A 306 -128.47 -6.45 9.20
C ALA A 306 -129.10 -5.38 10.09
N ASP A 307 -128.27 -4.52 10.70
CA ASP A 307 -128.72 -3.38 11.51
C ASP A 307 -129.44 -2.33 10.64
N THR A 308 -128.98 -2.11 9.40
CA THR A 308 -129.66 -1.23 8.42
C THR A 308 -130.99 -1.81 7.94
N ASP A 309 -131.05 -3.11 7.61
CA ASP A 309 -132.28 -3.80 7.20
C ASP A 309 -133.33 -3.78 8.34
N ALA A 310 -132.89 -3.86 9.61
CA ALA A 310 -133.75 -3.69 10.79
C ALA A 310 -134.27 -2.25 10.94
N MET A 311 -133.42 -1.24 10.75
CA MET A 311 -133.81 0.18 10.77
C MET A 311 -134.83 0.52 9.67
N VAL A 312 -134.70 -0.09 8.48
CA VAL A 312 -135.69 0.04 7.40
C VAL A 312 -137.03 -0.60 7.76
N ALA A 313 -137.04 -1.75 8.44
CA ALA A 313 -138.27 -2.40 8.90
C ALA A 313 -139.01 -1.58 9.97
N ASP A 314 -138.28 -0.97 10.91
CA ASP A 314 -138.85 -0.11 11.95
C ASP A 314 -139.45 1.18 11.36
N ALA A 315 -138.75 1.79 10.40
CA ALA A 315 -139.26 2.93 9.64
C ALA A 315 -140.55 2.61 8.85
N GLN A 316 -140.66 1.40 8.30
CA GLN A 316 -141.88 0.93 7.61
C GLN A 316 -143.06 0.70 8.58
N ALA A 317 -142.80 0.25 9.81
CA ALA A 317 -143.82 0.14 10.85
C ALA A 317 -144.33 1.54 11.28
N HIS A 318 -143.43 2.50 11.48
CA HIS A 318 -143.79 3.88 11.79
C HIS A 318 -144.56 4.59 10.67
N ALA A 319 -144.27 4.29 9.39
CA ALA A 319 -145.04 4.82 8.26
C ALA A 319 -146.52 4.37 8.30
N GLN A 320 -146.79 3.09 8.53
CA GLN A 320 -148.17 2.59 8.61
C GLN A 320 -148.93 3.11 9.84
N GLU A 321 -148.24 3.33 10.96
CA GLU A 321 -148.86 3.97 12.12
C GLU A 321 -149.18 5.46 11.86
N ALA A 322 -148.32 6.15 11.12
CA ALA A 322 -148.56 7.54 10.71
C ALA A 322 -149.76 7.67 9.76
N GLU A 323 -149.89 6.81 8.74
CA GLU A 323 -151.04 6.81 7.82
C GLU A 323 -152.39 6.63 8.56
N SER A 324 -152.43 5.72 9.52
CA SER A 324 -153.60 5.51 10.40
C SER A 324 -153.96 6.78 11.19
N ARG A 325 -152.97 7.44 11.79
CA ARG A 325 -153.15 8.67 12.56
C ARG A 325 -153.56 9.86 11.69
N VAL A 326 -153.10 9.94 10.44
CA VAL A 326 -153.52 10.98 9.47
C VAL A 326 -154.98 10.83 9.06
N ALA A 327 -155.48 9.58 8.90
CA ALA A 327 -156.88 9.33 8.59
C ALA A 327 -157.83 9.81 9.72
N GLU A 328 -157.50 9.58 10.98
CA GLU A 328 -158.26 10.14 12.11
C GLU A 328 -158.10 11.66 12.27
N ALA A 329 -156.94 12.21 11.93
CA ALA A 329 -156.69 13.65 12.00
C ALA A 329 -157.54 14.44 10.99
N LEU A 330 -157.66 13.97 9.75
CA LEU A 330 -158.50 14.60 8.73
C LEU A 330 -159.98 14.65 9.12
N ALA A 331 -160.50 13.58 9.73
CA ALA A 331 -161.89 13.55 10.23
C ALA A 331 -162.16 14.60 11.31
N LYS A 332 -161.17 14.92 12.17
CA LYS A 332 -161.26 15.98 13.18
C LYS A 332 -160.98 17.38 12.63
N ALA A 333 -160.16 17.50 11.59
CA ALA A 333 -159.83 18.78 10.97
C ALA A 333 -161.06 19.45 10.31
N GLU A 334 -161.94 18.64 9.70
CA GLU A 334 -163.18 19.12 9.08
C GLU A 334 -164.16 19.72 10.12
N GLU A 335 -164.22 19.11 11.32
CA GLU A 335 -165.00 19.58 12.47
C GLU A 335 -164.39 20.85 13.09
N LEU A 336 -163.05 20.89 13.21
CA LEU A 336 -162.31 22.05 13.72
C LEU A 336 -162.38 23.29 12.80
N ARG A 337 -162.39 23.13 11.47
CA ARG A 337 -162.49 24.25 10.53
C ARG A 337 -163.80 25.03 10.71
N SER A 338 -164.91 24.30 10.84
CA SER A 338 -166.24 24.85 11.13
C SER A 338 -166.29 25.63 12.46
N GLY A 339 -165.59 25.14 13.49
CA GLY A 339 -165.46 25.87 14.76
C GLY A 339 -164.59 27.13 14.66
N ALA A 340 -163.46 27.04 13.95
CA ALA A 340 -162.46 28.10 13.87
C ALA A 340 -162.96 29.38 13.17
N GLU A 341 -163.76 29.25 12.10
CA GLU A 341 -164.35 30.40 11.41
C GLU A 341 -165.21 31.26 12.36
N SER A 342 -165.98 30.62 13.25
CA SER A 342 -166.81 31.34 14.25
C SER A 342 -166.02 32.06 15.35
N GLN A 343 -164.76 31.67 15.59
CA GLN A 343 -163.89 32.32 16.58
C GLN A 343 -162.99 33.40 15.95
N ALA A 344 -162.71 33.31 14.65
CA ALA A 344 -161.91 34.30 13.93
C ALA A 344 -162.58 35.68 13.88
N GLU A 345 -163.89 35.75 13.60
CA GLU A 345 -164.66 37.00 13.65
C GLU A 345 -164.61 37.64 15.05
N GLN A 346 -164.73 36.82 16.10
CA GLN A 346 -164.80 37.27 17.49
C GLN A 346 -163.49 37.91 17.98
N ILE A 347 -162.34 37.46 17.45
CA ILE A 347 -161.01 37.97 17.81
C ILE A 347 -160.69 39.32 17.11
N LEU A 348 -161.25 39.57 15.93
CA LEU A 348 -160.96 40.79 15.15
C LEU A 348 -161.56 42.06 15.77
N ASP A 349 -162.73 41.99 16.41
CA ASP A 349 -163.34 43.15 17.06
C ASP A 349 -162.71 43.47 18.44
N ASP A 350 -162.29 42.46 19.20
CA ASP A 350 -161.51 42.64 20.44
C ASP A 350 -160.14 43.29 20.16
N ALA A 351 -159.52 42.97 19.01
CA ALA A 351 -158.30 43.62 18.55
C ALA A 351 -158.52 45.11 18.24
N ARG A 352 -159.61 45.48 17.54
CA ARG A 352 -159.97 46.88 17.25
C ARG A 352 -160.15 47.70 18.53
N SER A 353 -160.96 47.22 19.47
CA SER A 353 -161.21 47.92 20.73
C SER A 353 -159.94 48.12 21.57
N SER A 354 -158.94 47.25 21.40
CA SER A 354 -157.65 47.33 22.09
C SER A 354 -156.67 48.32 21.43
N ALA A 355 -156.72 48.46 20.10
CA ALA A 355 -155.91 49.44 19.36
C ALA A 355 -156.29 50.89 19.67
N GLU A 356 -157.59 51.18 19.80
CA GLU A 356 -158.10 52.52 20.14
C GLU A 356 -157.60 53.01 21.51
N ARG A 357 -157.59 52.11 22.50
CA ARG A 357 -157.02 52.38 23.85
C ARG A 357 -155.54 52.72 23.80
N LEU A 358 -154.77 52.14 22.87
CA LEU A 358 -153.35 52.45 22.69
C LEU A 358 -153.15 53.86 22.09
N LEU A 359 -153.95 54.22 21.08
CA LEU A 359 -153.90 55.54 20.43
C LEU A 359 -154.34 56.68 21.36
N GLN A 360 -155.25 56.42 22.30
CA GLN A 360 -155.63 57.40 23.32
C GLN A 360 -154.48 57.66 24.30
N GLY A 361 -153.84 56.61 24.83
CA GLY A 361 -152.67 56.75 25.72
C GLY A 361 -151.46 57.44 25.08
N ALA A 362 -151.27 57.30 23.75
CA ALA A 362 -150.24 58.03 23.01
C ALA A 362 -150.52 59.54 22.95
N ARG A 363 -151.78 59.96 22.81
CA ARG A 363 -152.19 61.37 22.71
C ARG A 363 -152.04 62.10 24.06
N GLU A 364 -152.38 61.46 25.18
CA GLU A 364 -152.22 62.05 26.53
C GLU A 364 -150.75 62.21 26.97
N ASN A 365 -149.79 61.59 26.28
CA ASN A 365 -148.37 61.90 26.44
C ASN A 365 -147.89 63.07 25.55
N ALA A 366 -148.58 63.34 24.43
CA ALA A 366 -148.32 64.52 23.61
C ALA A 366 -148.80 65.83 24.27
N ASP A 367 -149.84 65.77 25.11
CA ASP A 367 -150.32 66.90 25.93
C ASP A 367 -149.18 67.55 26.72
N ARG A 368 -148.47 66.71 27.50
CA ARG A 368 -147.55 67.18 28.55
C ARG A 368 -146.35 67.92 27.96
N LEU A 369 -145.85 67.48 26.81
CA LEU A 369 -144.74 68.12 26.12
C LEU A 369 -145.13 69.48 25.51
N ARG A 370 -146.32 69.59 24.90
CA ARG A 370 -146.80 70.86 24.31
C ARG A 370 -147.18 71.90 25.36
N ALA A 371 -147.71 71.47 26.51
CA ALA A 371 -148.04 72.35 27.62
C ALA A 371 -146.78 73.02 28.21
N ASP A 372 -145.74 72.24 28.52
CA ASP A 372 -144.49 72.77 29.10
C ASP A 372 -143.76 73.73 28.16
N THR A 373 -143.63 73.40 26.88
CA THR A 373 -142.95 74.27 25.89
C THR A 373 -143.68 75.60 25.70
N THR A 374 -145.02 75.57 25.66
CA THR A 374 -145.84 76.80 25.55
C THR A 374 -145.73 77.65 26.81
N ALA A 375 -145.73 77.00 27.98
CA ALA A 375 -145.53 77.66 29.27
C ALA A 375 -144.12 78.26 29.43
N GLN A 376 -143.14 77.86 28.62
CA GLN A 376 -141.80 78.46 28.55
C GLN A 376 -141.75 79.66 27.59
N THR A 377 -142.25 79.53 26.36
CA THR A 377 -142.28 80.65 25.38
C THR A 377 -143.05 81.85 25.90
N ASP A 378 -144.14 81.63 26.64
CA ASP A 378 -144.94 82.73 27.17
C ASP A 378 -144.27 83.47 28.36
N ARG A 379 -143.21 82.91 28.96
CA ARG A 379 -142.33 83.65 29.91
C ARG A 379 -141.35 84.55 29.16
N GLU A 380 -140.80 84.07 28.05
CA GLU A 380 -139.87 84.80 27.21
C GLU A 380 -140.57 85.95 26.46
N ARG A 381 -141.75 85.73 25.88
CA ARG A 381 -142.53 86.79 25.24
C ARG A 381 -142.93 87.91 26.21
N ARG A 382 -143.28 87.55 27.45
CA ARG A 382 -143.55 88.53 28.53
C ARG A 382 -142.30 89.29 29.00
N ASN A 383 -141.08 88.80 28.73
CA ASN A 383 -139.84 89.57 28.90
C ASN A 383 -139.61 90.51 27.70
N ALA A 384 -139.82 90.03 26.46
CA ALA A 384 -139.69 90.85 25.25
C ALA A 384 -140.67 92.03 25.22
N GLN A 385 -141.93 91.83 25.64
CA GLN A 385 -142.94 92.90 25.71
C GLN A 385 -142.46 94.08 26.59
N ARG A 386 -141.84 93.78 27.73
CA ARG A 386 -141.27 94.81 28.63
C ARG A 386 -140.13 95.61 28.00
N HIS A 387 -139.43 95.08 27.00
CA HIS A 387 -138.44 95.84 26.23
C HIS A 387 -139.06 96.78 25.19
N VAL A 388 -140.23 96.44 24.63
CA VAL A 388 -140.95 97.33 23.70
C VAL A 388 -141.64 98.47 24.45
N ASP A 389 -142.21 98.19 25.62
CA ASP A 389 -142.85 99.21 26.46
C ASP A 389 -141.87 100.31 26.92
N ASP A 390 -140.59 99.95 27.16
CA ASP A 390 -139.53 100.91 27.48
C ASP A 390 -139.03 101.71 26.26
N LEU A 391 -139.21 101.21 25.03
CA LEU A 391 -138.90 101.97 23.81
C LEU A 391 -139.99 102.99 23.45
N ASN A 392 -141.28 102.67 23.66
CA ASN A 392 -142.36 103.64 23.50
C ASN A 392 -142.18 104.86 24.43
N ARG A 393 -141.83 104.61 25.70
CA ARG A 393 -141.49 105.66 26.70
C ARG A 393 -140.38 106.61 26.23
N GLN A 394 -139.46 106.17 25.38
CA GLN A 394 -138.38 107.02 24.90
C GLN A 394 -138.81 108.00 23.80
N ARG A 395 -139.84 107.70 22.98
CA ARG A 395 -140.21 108.57 21.85
C ARG A 395 -141.52 109.33 21.96
N GLU A 396 -142.34 109.05 22.98
CA GLU A 396 -143.29 110.06 23.49
C GLU A 396 -142.58 111.32 24.03
N SER A 397 -141.26 111.29 24.23
CA SER A 397 -140.45 112.49 24.51
C SER A 397 -140.25 113.43 23.31
N ILE A 398 -140.56 112.99 22.07
CA ILE A 398 -140.47 113.81 20.85
C ILE A 398 -141.85 114.41 20.48
N THR A 399 -142.86 114.26 21.35
CA THR A 399 -144.17 114.96 21.32
C THR A 399 -144.06 116.48 21.60
N GLY A 400 -142.92 117.11 21.29
CA GLY A 400 -142.58 118.49 21.69
C GLY A 400 -142.68 119.54 20.59
N TYR A 401 -143.03 119.16 19.36
CA TYR A 401 -143.14 120.04 18.19
C TYR A 401 -144.24 119.48 17.25
N LEU A 402 -145.52 119.37 17.65
CA LEU A 402 -146.41 120.36 18.27
C LEU A 402 -146.54 121.68 17.49
N ASP A 403 -147.81 122.04 17.28
CA ASP A 403 -148.42 123.38 17.20
C ASP A 403 -147.94 124.42 16.17
N GLU A 404 -146.69 124.37 15.70
CA GLU A 404 -146.05 125.44 14.92
C GLU A 404 -145.50 124.93 13.57
N LEU A 405 -146.26 125.01 12.46
CA LEU A 405 -147.58 125.63 12.31
C LEU A 405 -148.57 124.74 11.53
N ARG A 406 -149.89 124.75 11.77
CA ARG A 406 -150.85 125.89 11.94
C ARG A 406 -150.97 126.71 10.64
N ALA A 407 -152.13 127.33 10.45
CA ALA A 407 -152.58 127.81 9.13
C ALA A 407 -152.81 126.64 8.13
N LEU A 408 -154.07 126.28 7.86
CA LEU A 408 -154.99 126.97 6.93
C LEU A 408 -154.57 126.83 5.46
N LEU A 409 -155.57 126.52 4.62
CA LEU A 409 -155.59 126.84 3.19
C LEU A 409 -154.36 126.35 2.39
N GLY A 410 -154.21 125.03 2.28
CA GLY A 410 -153.25 124.38 1.38
C GLY A 410 -153.92 123.34 0.49
N SER A 411 -153.46 123.28 -0.76
CA SER A 411 -153.53 122.12 -1.65
C SER A 411 -153.24 120.79 -0.91
N GLY A 412 -153.95 119.68 -1.12
CA GLY A 412 -154.99 119.38 -2.11
C GLY A 412 -154.61 118.14 -2.92
N GLN A 413 -155.57 117.20 -3.08
CA GLN A 413 -155.38 115.84 -3.63
C GLN A 413 -154.48 114.92 -2.77
N VAL A 414 -154.94 113.74 -2.35
CA VAL A 414 -155.20 112.48 -3.08
C VAL A 414 -153.91 111.72 -3.44
N ALA A 415 -153.86 110.46 -3.00
CA ALA A 415 -153.00 109.35 -3.42
C ALA A 415 -151.54 109.25 -2.87
N GLN A 416 -151.30 108.08 -2.27
CA GLN A 416 -150.19 107.15 -2.57
C GLN A 416 -148.77 107.39 -2.01
N ALA A 417 -148.50 106.67 -0.91
CA ALA A 417 -147.21 106.16 -0.41
C ALA A 417 -147.57 104.83 0.35
N ALA A 418 -146.74 103.79 0.51
CA ALA A 418 -145.44 103.70 1.20
C ALA A 418 -145.52 104.27 2.65
N GLU A 419 -144.95 103.64 3.70
CA GLU A 419 -143.98 102.54 3.73
C GLU A 419 -143.93 101.85 5.12
N LEU A 420 -143.50 100.58 5.14
CA LEU A 420 -142.78 99.83 6.20
C LEU A 420 -143.19 99.82 7.71
N ALA A 421 -143.06 98.59 8.24
CA ALA A 421 -142.59 98.19 9.58
C ALA A 421 -143.61 97.97 10.74
N ALA A 422 -143.63 96.82 11.42
CA ALA A 422 -143.03 95.50 11.13
C ALA A 422 -143.63 94.42 12.07
N SER A 423 -143.92 93.16 11.71
CA SER A 423 -144.33 92.43 10.48
C SER A 423 -144.22 90.92 10.81
N ASP A 424 -145.10 89.99 10.41
CA ASP A 424 -146.26 90.03 9.52
C ASP A 424 -147.22 88.84 9.79
N GLY A 425 -148.39 88.80 9.11
CA GLY A 425 -149.28 87.63 8.93
C GLY A 425 -150.34 87.39 10.02
N SER A 426 -151.66 87.26 9.78
CA SER A 426 -152.49 86.59 8.72
C SER A 426 -152.96 85.20 9.18
N GLU A 427 -154.24 85.01 9.55
CA GLU A 427 -155.39 84.61 8.67
C GLU A 427 -155.45 83.06 8.51
N ASP A 428 -156.56 82.34 8.62
CA ASP A 428 -157.97 82.45 8.13
C ASP A 428 -158.15 81.84 6.73
N THR A 429 -159.37 81.33 6.43
CA THR A 429 -159.86 80.76 5.14
C THR A 429 -159.24 79.47 4.53
N GLU A 430 -160.12 78.59 4.00
CA GLU A 430 -160.08 77.88 2.68
C GLU A 430 -158.90 76.92 2.32
N ASP A 431 -158.99 75.87 1.47
CA ASP A 431 -160.10 75.21 0.75
C ASP A 431 -159.76 73.73 0.36
N THR A 432 -160.69 73.04 -0.34
CA THR A 432 -160.51 71.96 -1.37
C THR A 432 -159.79 70.61 -1.09
N GLU A 433 -160.52 69.51 -1.37
CA GLU A 433 -160.24 68.37 -2.29
C GLU A 433 -159.02 67.38 -2.12
N ASP A 434 -159.31 66.09 -2.43
CA ASP A 434 -158.47 65.07 -3.12
C ASP A 434 -157.17 64.47 -2.48
N THR A 435 -156.63 63.27 -2.79
CA THR A 435 -156.98 62.14 -3.71
C THR A 435 -156.25 60.80 -3.36
N GLU A 436 -156.89 59.64 -3.64
CA GLU A 436 -156.43 58.36 -4.28
C GLU A 436 -155.23 57.45 -3.83
N ASP A 437 -155.33 56.16 -4.25
CA ASP A 437 -154.30 55.11 -4.63
C ASP A 437 -153.35 54.42 -3.60
N THR A 438 -152.81 53.17 -3.74
CA THR A 438 -152.98 51.98 -4.67
C THR A 438 -152.32 50.65 -4.14
N GLU A 439 -152.80 49.47 -4.64
CA GLU A 439 -152.09 48.16 -4.98
C GLU A 439 -151.29 47.34 -3.89
N ASP A 440 -150.79 46.08 -4.02
CA ASP A 440 -150.58 45.08 -5.13
C ASP A 440 -150.37 43.54 -4.69
N THR A 441 -150.16 42.61 -5.68
CA THR A 441 -149.79 41.12 -5.83
C THR A 441 -149.07 40.29 -4.71
N GLU A 442 -149.02 38.92 -4.58
CA GLU A 442 -149.07 37.62 -5.39
C GLU A 442 -147.69 37.01 -5.85
N ASP A 443 -147.33 35.69 -5.94
CA ASP A 443 -147.69 34.37 -5.28
C ASP A 443 -146.67 33.19 -5.66
N GLU A 444 -146.90 31.92 -5.25
CA GLU A 444 -146.42 30.55 -5.73
C GLU A 444 -145.13 29.75 -5.22
N THR A 445 -145.38 28.46 -4.82
CA THR A 445 -144.78 27.09 -5.14
C THR A 445 -143.32 26.50 -4.91
N THR A 446 -143.27 25.22 -4.45
CA THR A 446 -142.43 24.00 -4.84
C THR A 446 -140.99 23.58 -4.34
N GLU A 447 -140.65 22.28 -4.56
CA GLU A 447 -139.54 21.35 -4.13
C GLU A 447 -138.29 21.24 -5.11
N PRO A 448 -137.28 20.28 -5.02
CA PRO A 448 -136.33 19.80 -3.95
C PRO A 448 -134.83 19.48 -4.41
N ALA A 449 -133.94 18.95 -3.51
CA ALA A 449 -132.89 17.86 -3.70
C ALA A 449 -131.33 18.02 -3.37
N ALA A 450 -130.74 16.96 -2.74
CA ALA A 450 -129.41 16.25 -2.93
C ALA A 450 -127.94 16.63 -2.41
N HIS A 451 -127.33 15.74 -1.58
CA HIS A 451 -125.98 15.00 -1.58
C HIS A 451 -124.54 15.50 -1.11
N ASP A 452 -123.56 14.53 -1.05
CA ASP A 452 -122.06 14.48 -0.75
C ASP A 452 -121.54 14.57 0.74
N GLY A 453 -120.34 14.14 1.28
CA GLY A 453 -119.01 13.46 0.95
C GLY A 453 -118.29 12.98 2.29
N ASP A 454 -117.00 12.57 2.57
CA ASP A 454 -115.64 12.28 1.97
C ASP A 454 -114.70 11.53 3.05
N GLU A 455 -113.42 11.05 2.82
CA GLU A 455 -112.71 9.99 3.67
C GLU A 455 -111.22 10.08 4.31
N PRO A 456 -110.06 9.45 3.88
CA PRO A 456 -109.12 8.61 4.76
C PRO A 456 -107.52 8.76 4.77
N ASP A 457 -106.77 7.80 5.42
CA ASP A 457 -105.27 7.44 5.46
C ASP A 457 -104.34 7.94 6.65
N GLY A 458 -103.13 7.44 7.09
CA GLY A 458 -102.15 6.33 6.76
C GLY A 458 -100.88 6.19 7.73
N ALA A 459 -99.96 5.17 7.59
CA ALA A 459 -98.70 4.87 8.42
C ALA A 459 -97.71 3.81 7.76
N PRO A 460 -96.56 3.23 8.30
CA PRO A 460 -95.77 3.31 9.58
C PRO A 460 -94.16 3.37 9.50
N GLU A 461 -93.34 2.36 9.95
CA GLU A 461 -91.93 2.51 10.53
C GLU A 461 -90.82 1.38 10.21
N PRO A 462 -89.54 1.33 10.76
CA PRO A 462 -88.28 0.95 10.01
C PRO A 462 -87.15 0.06 10.72
N ALA A 463 -85.86 0.17 10.28
CA ALA A 463 -84.53 0.03 10.99
C ALA A 463 -83.87 -1.37 11.31
N ASP A 464 -82.55 -1.58 11.61
CA ASP A 464 -81.22 -0.98 11.24
C ASP A 464 -79.98 -1.80 11.82
N GLU A 465 -78.72 -1.52 11.39
CA GLU A 465 -77.39 -1.53 12.14
C GLU A 465 -76.75 -2.84 12.78
N ASP A 466 -75.42 -3.04 13.06
CA ASP A 466 -74.10 -2.46 12.60
C ASP A 466 -72.81 -3.27 13.05
N GLU A 467 -71.59 -2.80 12.67
CA GLU A 467 -70.21 -2.96 13.28
C GLU A 467 -69.40 -4.31 13.30
N ASP A 468 -68.12 -4.30 13.79
CA ASP A 468 -66.80 -4.46 13.08
C ASP A 468 -65.78 -5.26 14.00
N GLU A 469 -64.41 -5.26 14.05
CA GLU A 469 -63.22 -4.54 13.52
C GLU A 469 -61.91 -5.41 13.69
N THR A 470 -60.71 -4.90 13.34
CA THR A 470 -59.33 -5.26 13.78
C THR A 470 -58.41 -6.32 13.07
N GLN A 471 -57.23 -5.84 12.59
CA GLN A 471 -55.83 -6.29 12.89
C GLN A 471 -55.31 -7.70 12.39
N VAL A 472 -54.00 -8.08 12.26
CA VAL A 472 -52.65 -7.49 12.57
C VAL A 472 -51.43 -8.20 11.85
N ILE A 473 -50.31 -7.48 11.60
CA ILE A 473 -48.86 -7.89 11.43
C ILE A 473 -48.39 -8.86 10.27
N ASP A 474 -47.53 -8.34 9.35
CA ASP A 474 -46.06 -8.57 9.13
C ASP A 474 -45.38 -9.96 9.40
N PRO A 475 -44.07 -10.22 9.09
CA PRO A 475 -43.06 -9.53 8.25
C PRO A 475 -42.20 -10.44 7.34
N VAL A 476 -41.30 -9.86 6.52
CA VAL A 476 -40.05 -10.53 6.05
C VAL A 476 -38.85 -9.59 6.13
N ARG A 477 -37.70 -10.11 6.59
CA ARG A 477 -36.40 -9.41 6.74
C ARG A 477 -35.65 -9.20 5.42
N ASN A 478 -34.68 -8.28 5.47
CA ASN A 478 -33.28 -8.70 5.30
C ASN A 478 -32.42 -8.07 6.41
#